data_AF-A0A382VQA1-F1
#
_entry.id   AF-A0A382VQA1-F1
#
_cell.length_a   1.000
_cell.length_b   1.000
_cell.length_c   1.000
_cell.angle_alpha   90.00
_cell.angle_beta   90.00
_cell.angle_gamma   90.00
#
_symmetry.space_group_name_H-M   'P 1'
#
loop_
_entity.id
_entity.type
_entity.pdbx_description
1 polymer ?
#
loop_
_entity_poly.entity_id
_entity_poly.type
_entity_poly.pdbx_seq_one_letter_code
_entity_poly.pdbx_strand_id
1 'polypeptide(L)' 'VNPIKNKKNLETFIDEIRKFSYSYLEKYNPSKQQLRIYLFKKFLKKNQKIYNKKELFNLIDSVVVTMVDEKLVNDKYYSD' A
#
# COMPACT_ATOMS: atom_id res chain seq x y z
N VAL A 1 9.32 9.27 -21.03
CA VAL A 1 10.12 8.89 -19.83
C VAL A 1 9.23 8.16 -18.84
N ASN A 2 9.52 6.89 -18.51
CA ASN A 2 8.78 6.15 -17.48
C ASN A 2 9.05 6.78 -16.10
N PRO A 3 8.06 7.37 -15.42
CA PRO A 3 8.29 8.10 -14.17
C PRO A 3 8.71 7.21 -12.99
N ILE A 4 8.52 5.89 -13.11
CA ILE A 4 8.81 4.88 -12.07
C ILE A 4 10.30 4.48 -12.04
N LYS A 5 11.10 4.80 -13.08
CA LYS A 5 12.52 4.42 -13.13
C LYS A 5 13.46 5.27 -12.26
N ASN A 6 13.00 6.38 -11.68
CA ASN A 6 13.87 7.22 -10.84
C ASN A 6 13.79 6.77 -9.37
N LYS A 7 14.93 6.35 -8.78
CA LYS A 7 15.01 5.80 -7.41
C LYS A 7 14.30 6.68 -6.37
N LYS A 8 14.46 8.00 -6.50
CA LYS A 8 13.84 9.00 -5.62
C LYS A 8 12.31 8.98 -5.68
N ASN A 9 11.73 8.71 -6.85
CA ASN A 9 10.28 8.61 -7.03
C ASN A 9 9.71 7.33 -6.42
N LEU A 10 10.43 6.21 -6.54
CA LEU A 10 10.03 4.94 -5.94
C LEU A 10 10.02 5.04 -4.40
N GLU A 11 11.06 5.63 -3.82
CA GLU A 11 11.18 5.84 -2.38
C GLU A 11 10.06 6.76 -1.87
N THR A 12 9.79 7.86 -2.58
CA THR A 12 8.65 8.75 -2.28
C THR A 12 7.32 8.00 -2.33
N PHE A 13 7.16 7.08 -3.28
CA PHE A 13 5.94 6.29 -3.43
C PHE A 13 5.76 5.28 -2.29
N ILE A 14 6.84 4.62 -1.87
CA ILE A 14 6.84 3.71 -0.72
C ILE A 14 6.47 4.47 0.56
N ASP A 15 7.03 5.67 0.75
CA ASP A 15 6.70 6.51 1.91
C ASP A 15 5.24 6.98 1.89
N GLU A 16 4.70 7.32 0.72
CA GLU A 16 3.26 7.61 0.59
C GLU A 16 2.39 6.41 0.95
N ILE A 17 2.74 5.20 0.48
CA ILE A 17 2.02 3.97 0.82
C ILE A 17 2.06 3.78 2.34
N ARG A 18 3.24 3.83 2.97
CA ARG A 18 3.39 3.68 4.43
C ARG A 18 2.58 4.69 5.21
N LYS A 19 2.66 5.98 4.84
CA LYS A 19 1.89 7.05 5.48
C LYS A 19 0.38 6.78 5.41
N PHE A 20 -0.12 6.31 4.28
CA PHE A 20 -1.53 5.95 4.15
C PHE A 20 -1.90 4.70 4.92
N SER A 21 -1.01 3.70 4.98
CA SER A 21 -1.22 2.51 5.80
C SER A 21 -1.34 2.88 7.27
N TYR A 22 -0.39 3.64 7.82
CA TYR A 22 -0.42 4.08 9.22
C TYR A 22 -1.68 4.88 9.55
N SER A 23 -2.03 5.85 8.72
CA SER A 23 -3.25 6.64 8.92
C SER A 23 -4.53 5.80 8.88
N TYR A 24 -4.55 4.68 8.16
CA TYR A 24 -5.69 3.78 8.11
C TYR A 24 -5.72 2.84 9.32
N LEU A 25 -4.56 2.33 9.74
CA LEU A 25 -4.37 1.49 10.94
C LEU A 25 -4.67 2.25 12.25
N GLU A 26 -4.42 3.55 12.30
CA GLU A 26 -4.76 4.39 13.46
C GLU A 26 -6.28 4.50 13.66
N LYS A 27 -7.05 4.44 12.57
CA LYS A 27 -8.51 4.67 12.58
C LYS A 27 -9.30 3.37 12.62
N TYR A 28 -8.73 2.31 12.09
CA TYR A 28 -9.38 1.04 11.89
C TYR A 28 -8.39 -0.07 12.22
N ASN A 29 -8.89 -1.24 12.58
CA ASN A 29 -8.08 -2.45 12.60
C ASN A 29 -8.43 -3.24 11.31
N PRO A 30 -7.79 -2.96 10.16
CA PRO A 30 -8.10 -3.66 8.93
C PRO A 30 -7.42 -5.02 8.85
N SER A 31 -8.03 -5.95 8.14
CA SER A 31 -7.37 -7.15 7.64
C SER A 31 -6.32 -6.80 6.58
N LYS A 32 -5.41 -7.74 6.31
CA LYS A 32 -4.38 -7.59 5.26
C LYS A 32 -5.01 -7.28 3.90
N GLN A 33 -6.10 -7.96 3.56
CA GLN A 33 -6.81 -7.75 2.31
C GLN A 33 -7.52 -6.39 2.27
N GLN A 34 -8.13 -5.96 3.38
CA GLN A 34 -8.78 -4.66 3.48
C GLN A 34 -7.77 -3.52 3.28
N LEU A 35 -6.59 -3.62 3.90
CA LEU A 35 -5.52 -2.64 3.73
C LEU A 35 -5.04 -2.54 2.27
N ARG A 36 -4.81 -3.68 1.60
CA ARG A 36 -4.46 -3.72 0.16
C ARG A 36 -5.50 -3.01 -0.71
N ILE A 37 -6.80 -3.33 -0.50
CA ILE A 37 -7.90 -2.75 -1.26
C ILE A 37 -8.00 -1.24 -1.03
N TYR A 38 -7.88 -0.81 0.23
CA TYR A 38 -7.90 0.60 0.60
C TYR A 38 -6.81 1.40 -0.13
N LEU A 39 -5.56 0.94 -0.02
CA LEU A 39 -4.41 1.58 -0.66
C LEU A 39 -4.60 1.64 -2.17
N PHE A 40 -4.94 0.52 -2.80
CA PHE A 40 -5.13 0.45 -4.24
C PHE A 40 -6.21 1.43 -4.72
N LYS A 41 -7.38 1.47 -4.06
CA LYS A 41 -8.44 2.45 -4.36
C LYS A 41 -7.97 3.89 -4.18
N LYS A 42 -7.16 4.17 -3.16
CA LYS A 42 -6.66 5.51 -2.86
C LYS A 42 -5.71 6.03 -3.94
N PHE A 43 -4.77 5.20 -4.39
CA PHE A 43 -3.84 5.57 -5.47
C PHE A 43 -4.53 5.67 -6.83
N LEU A 44 -5.52 4.82 -7.12
CA LEU A 44 -6.34 4.94 -8.33
C LEU A 44 -7.10 6.28 -8.38
N LYS A 45 -7.69 6.72 -7.27
CA LYS A 45 -8.41 8.01 -7.18
C LYS A 45 -7.51 9.22 -7.34
N LYS A 46 -6.23 9.12 -6.98
CA LYS A 46 -5.27 10.23 -7.05
C LYS A 46 -4.92 10.62 -8.49
N ASN A 47 -5.48 9.95 -9.51
CA ASN A 47 -5.27 10.20 -10.95
C ASN A 47 -3.78 10.35 -11.32
N GLN A 48 -2.88 9.76 -10.53
CA GLN A 48 -1.52 9.56 -10.96
C GLN A 48 -1.62 8.78 -12.26
N LYS A 49 -0.88 9.19 -13.29
CA LYS A 49 -0.73 8.40 -14.51
C LYS A 49 -0.12 7.07 -14.09
N ILE A 50 -0.95 6.13 -13.66
CA ILE A 50 -0.54 4.81 -13.25
C ILE A 50 -0.34 4.09 -14.58
N TYR A 51 0.87 4.22 -15.10
CA TYR A 51 1.27 3.60 -16.35
C TYR A 51 1.15 2.07 -16.28
N ASN A 52 1.12 1.49 -15.06
CA ASN A 52 0.95 0.06 -14.85
C ASN A 52 0.25 -0.26 -13.51
N LYS A 53 -1.01 -0.70 -13.56
CA LYS A 53 -1.78 -1.12 -12.37
C LYS A 53 -1.16 -2.33 -11.65
N LYS A 54 -0.50 -3.22 -12.40
CA LYS A 54 0.14 -4.42 -11.85
C LYS A 54 1.37 -4.05 -11.02
N GLU A 55 2.17 -3.10 -11.49
CA GLU A 55 3.31 -2.59 -10.71
C GLU A 55 2.85 -1.90 -9.43
N LEU A 56 1.80 -1.08 -9.51
CA LEU A 56 1.20 -0.46 -8.32
C LEU A 56 0.73 -1.51 -7.32
N PHE A 57 0.02 -2.54 -7.79
CA PHE A 57 -0.44 -3.63 -6.96
C PHE A 57 0.72 -4.37 -6.30
N ASN A 58 1.75 -4.75 -7.07
CA ASN A 58 2.92 -5.46 -6.56
C ASN A 58 3.69 -4.63 -5.51
N LEU A 59 3.80 -3.32 -5.72
CA LEU A 59 4.47 -2.43 -4.77
C LEU A 59 3.69 -2.28 -3.47
N ILE A 60 2.37 -2.08 -3.56
CA ILE A 60 1.48 -2.07 -2.38
C ILE A 60 1.57 -3.40 -1.66
N ASP A 61 1.56 -4.51 -2.40
CA ASP A 61 1.63 -5.85 -1.84
C ASP A 61 2.92 -6.08 -1.06
N SER A 62 4.06 -5.69 -1.64
CA SER A 62 5.36 -5.78 -0.98
C SER A 62 5.38 -4.98 0.33
N VAL A 63 4.87 -3.74 0.34
CA VAL A 63 4.83 -2.93 1.56
C VAL A 63 3.90 -3.54 2.61
N VAL A 64 2.72 -4.00 2.20
CA VAL A 64 1.76 -4.62 3.13
C VAL A 64 2.31 -5.91 3.73
N VAL A 65 3.02 -6.73 2.94
CA VAL A 65 3.69 -7.94 3.46
C VAL A 65 4.73 -7.57 4.52
N THR A 66 5.58 -6.57 4.25
CA THR A 66 6.54 -6.08 5.26
C THR A 66 5.85 -5.63 6.54
N MET A 67 4.73 -4.90 6.45
CA MET A 67 3.99 -4.46 7.64
C MET A 67 3.36 -5.61 8.43
N VAL A 68 2.96 -6.70 7.76
CA VAL A 68 2.47 -7.92 8.42
C VAL A 68 3.62 -8.64 9.12
N ASP A 69 4.78 -8.73 8.48
CA ASP A 69 5.99 -9.33 9.05
C ASP A 69 6.47 -8.54 10.28
N GLU A 70 6.36 -7.22 10.24
CA GLU A 70 6.58 -6.29 11.36
C GLU A 70 5.49 -6.35 12.45
N LYS A 71 4.46 -7.22 12.28
CA LYS A 71 3.31 -7.39 13.18
C LYS A 71 2.45 -6.13 13.39
N LEU A 72 2.53 -5.16 12.48
CA LEU A 72 1.70 -3.95 12.48
C LEU A 72 0.27 -4.24 12.01
N VAL A 73 0.09 -5.28 11.21
CA VAL A 73 -1.21 -5.75 10.71
C VAL A 73 -1.36 -7.21 11.10
N ASN A 74 -2.41 -7.55 11.84
CA ASN A 74 -2.63 -8.91 12.31
C ASN A 74 -3.97 -9.47 11.78
N ASP A 75 -3.88 -10.40 10.83
CA ASP A 75 -5.04 -11.07 10.23
C ASP A 75 -5.70 -12.10 11.16
N LYS A 76 -5.07 -12.44 12.30
CA LYS A 76 -5.56 -13.48 13.22
C LYS A 76 -6.93 -13.17 13.82
N TYR A 77 -7.35 -11.92 13.82
CA TYR A 77 -8.66 -11.50 14.35
C TYR A 77 -9.77 -11.46 13.29
N TYR A 78 -9.45 -11.78 12.02
CA TYR A 78 -10.37 -11.66 10.87
C TYR A 78 -10.63 -13.01 10.18
N SER A 79 -10.20 -14.13 10.79
CA SER A 79 -10.41 -15.48 10.28
C SER A 79 -11.55 -16.16 11.06
N ASP A 80 -12.77 -16.09 10.52
CA ASP A 80 -13.89 -16.99 10.82
C ASP A 80 -14.07 -17.93 9.61
#